data_AF-W9H5W6-F1
#
_entry.id   AF-W9H5W6-F1
#
_cell.length_a   1.000
_cell.length_b   1.000
_cell.length_c   1.000
_cell.angle_alpha   90.00
_cell.angle_beta   90.00
_cell.angle_gamma   90.00
#
_symmetry.space_group_name_H-M   'P 1'
#
loop_
_entity.id
_entity.type
_entity.pdbx_description
1 polymer ?
#
loop_
_entity_poly.entity_id
_entity_poly.type
_entity_poly.pdbx_seq_one_letter_code
_entity_poly.pdbx_strand_id
1 'polypeptide(L)' 'MTALALVLVLEGVAYALFPDLMRRMLAVALMTPVGQLRIAGLIAATCGVGLVWLMRG' A
#
# COMPACT_ATOMS: atom_id res chain seq x y z
N MET A 1 16.73 -5.12 -5.83
CA MET A 1 15.97 -6.36 -6.11
C MET A 1 15.26 -6.92 -4.88
N THR A 2 15.88 -6.93 -3.70
CA THR A 2 15.28 -7.44 -2.44
C THR A 2 13.99 -6.72 -2.03
N ALA A 3 13.91 -5.39 -2.14
CA ALA A 3 12.71 -4.63 -1.75
C ALA A 3 11.46 -5.01 -2.58
N LEU A 4 11.61 -5.21 -3.89
CA LEU A 4 10.51 -5.64 -4.75
C LEU A 4 10.03 -7.05 -4.41
N ALA A 5 10.96 -7.97 -4.13
CA ALA A 5 10.62 -9.32 -3.69
C ALA A 5 9.86 -9.31 -2.36
N LEU A 6 10.30 -8.48 -1.40
CA LEU A 6 9.62 -8.33 -0.11
C LEU A 6 8.21 -7.75 -0.25
N VAL A 7 8.01 -6.75 -1.11
CA VAL A 7 6.68 -6.18 -1.39
C VAL A 7 5.74 -7.25 -1.94
N LEU A 8 6.20 -8.07 -2.88
CA LEU A 8 5.38 -9.14 -3.47
C LEU A 8 4.99 -10.20 -2.43
N VAL A 9 5.94 -10.61 -1.57
CA VAL A 9 5.66 -11.53 -0.46
C VAL A 9 4.63 -10.95 0.50
N LEU A 10 4.79 -9.67 0.87
CA LEU A 10 3.85 -8.97 1.74
C LEU A 10 2.45 -8.90 1.15
N GLU A 11 2.31 -8.53 -0.13
CA GLU A 11 1.01 -8.57 -0.80
C GLU A 11 0.43 -9.98 -0.80
N GLY A 12 1.19 -11.00 -1.21
CA GLY A 12 0.71 -12.38 -1.27
C GLY A 12 0.25 -12.93 0.07
N VAL A 13 1.00 -12.66 1.14
CA VAL A 13 0.63 -13.05 2.51
C VAL A 13 -0.62 -12.29 2.96
N ALA A 14 -0.73 -10.99 2.66
CA ALA A 14 -1.92 -10.20 2.99
C ALA A 14 -3.18 -10.74 2.29
N TYR A 15 -3.09 -11.10 1.01
CA TYR A 15 -4.19 -11.73 0.28
C TYR A 15 -4.55 -13.12 0.82
N ALA A 16 -3.57 -13.92 1.24
CA ALA A 16 -3.79 -15.27 1.76
C ALA A 16 -4.42 -15.28 3.17
N LEU A 17 -3.95 -14.39 4.07
CA LEU A 17 -4.45 -14.32 5.44
C LEU A 17 -5.74 -13.50 5.56
N PHE A 18 -5.88 -12.42 4.78
CA PHE A 18 -6.96 -11.45 4.92
C PHE A 18 -7.65 -11.12 3.58
N PRO A 19 -8.19 -12.12 2.86
CA PRO A 19 -8.78 -11.91 1.53
C PRO A 19 -9.97 -10.95 1.55
N ASP A 20 -10.84 -11.04 2.57
CA ASP A 20 -12.03 -10.18 2.70
C ASP A 20 -11.66 -8.72 2.98
N LEU A 21 -10.60 -8.48 3.76
CA LEU A 21 -10.11 -7.14 4.03
C LEU A 21 -9.64 -6.48 2.73
N MET A 22 -8.86 -7.20 1.91
CA MET A 22 -8.39 -6.70 0.62
C MET A 22 -9.53 -6.41 -0.35
N ARG A 23 -10.53 -7.29 -0.44
CA ARG A 23 -11.74 -7.04 -1.24
C ARG A 23 -12.46 -5.78 -0.79
N ARG A 24 -12.62 -5.58 0.52
CA ARG A 24 -13.28 -4.39 1.08
C ARG A 24 -12.49 -3.11 0.78
N MET A 25 -11.16 -3.15 0.89
CA MET A 25 -10.29 -2.02 0.53
C MET A 25 -10.45 -1.64 -0.94
N LEU A 26 -10.49 -2.63 -1.85
CA LEU A 26 -10.75 -2.38 -3.27
C LEU A 26 -12.14 -1.76 -3.51
N ALA A 27 -13.18 -2.28 -2.83
CA ALA A 27 -14.53 -1.74 -2.96
C ALA A 27 -14.60 -0.27 -2.50
N VAL A 28 -13.93 0.07 -1.40
CA VAL A 28 -13.82 1.46 -0.94
C VAL A 28 -13.04 2.31 -1.96
N ALA A 29 -11.94 1.80 -2.51
CA ALA A 29 -11.15 2.52 -3.51
C ALA A 29 -11.96 2.83 -4.78
N LEU A 30 -12.80 1.88 -5.23
CA LEU A 30 -13.69 2.06 -6.38
C LEU A 30 -14.78 3.11 -6.14
N MET A 31 -15.25 3.24 -4.90
CA MET A 31 -16.25 4.25 -4.52
C MET A 31 -15.63 5.62 -4.19
N THR A 32 -14.31 5.69 -4.04
CA THR A 32 -13.61 6.91 -3.66
C THR A 32 -13.27 7.75 -4.90
N PRO A 33 -13.57 9.06 -4.91
CA PRO A 33 -13.21 9.93 -6.03
C PRO A 33 -11.70 9.91 -6.33
N VAL A 34 -11.34 9.91 -7.61
CA VAL A 34 -9.94 9.80 -8.08
C VAL A 34 -9.04 10.88 -7.45
N GLY A 35 -9.56 12.10 -7.25
CA GLY A 35 -8.81 13.18 -6.60
C GLY A 35 -8.38 12.85 -5.17
N GLN A 36 -9.26 12.21 -4.39
CA GLN A 36 -8.95 11.78 -3.03
C GLN A 36 -7.99 10.59 -3.01
N LEU A 37 -8.14 9.65 -3.96
CA LEU A 37 -7.20 8.54 -4.16
C LEU A 37 -5.78 9.03 -4.45
N ARG A 38 -5.64 10.08 -5.28
CA ARG A 38 -4.36 10.70 -5.61
C ARG A 38 -3.69 11.32 -4.38
N ILE A 39 -4.45 12.06 -3.57
CA ILE A 39 -3.91 12.69 -2.36
C ILE A 39 -3.49 11.61 -1.35
N ALA A 40 -4.35 10.60 -1.12
CA ALA A 40 -4.02 9.49 -0.23
C ALA A 40 -2.76 8.74 -0.69
N GLY A 41 -2.64 8.46 -1.99
CA GLY A 41 -1.44 7.85 -2.58
C GLY A 41 -0.19 8.71 -2.43
N LEU A 42 -0.31 10.04 -2.60
CA LEU A 42 0.81 10.97 -2.43
C LEU A 42 1.29 11.01 -0.97
N ILE A 43 0.36 11.04 -0.01
CA ILE A 43 0.67 10.98 1.42
C ILE A 43 1.35 9.65 1.75
N ALA A 44 0.79 8.53 1.30
CA ALA A 44 1.37 7.20 1.52
C ALA A 44 2.79 7.07 0.94
N ALA A 45 3.02 7.57 -0.27
CA ALA A 45 4.34 7.58 -0.90
C ALA A 45 5.33 8.45 -0.11
N THR A 46 4.92 9.65 0.32
CA THR A 46 5.77 10.56 1.08
C THR A 46 6.15 9.96 2.45
N CYS A 47 5.19 9.38 3.16
CA CYS A 47 5.45 8.66 4.41
C CYS A 47 6.35 7.44 4.20
N GLY A 48 6.12 6.65 3.15
CA GLY A 48 6.94 5.48 2.82
C GLY A 48 8.40 5.86 2.54
N VAL A 49 8.62 6.92 1.77
CA VAL A 49 9.97 7.45 1.51
C VAL A 49 10.60 7.96 2.82
N GLY A 50 9.85 8.69 3.64
CA GLY A 50 10.33 9.16 4.94
C GLY A 50 10.75 8.03 5.89
N LEU A 51 9.96 6.95 5.95
CA LEU A 51 10.29 5.76 6.75
C LEU A 51 11.52 5.03 6.22
N VAL A 52 11.63 4.85 4.89
CA VAL A 52 12.80 4.23 4.28
C VAL A 52 14.04 5.07 4.56
N TRP A 53 13.94 6.39 4.49
CA TRP A 53 15.04 7.29 4.79
C TRP A 53 15.44 7.22 6.27
N LEU A 54 14.47 7.15 7.20
CA LEU A 54 14.73 6.99 8.63
C LEU A 54 15.39 5.64 8.99
N MET A 55 15.08 4.58 8.25
CA MET A 55 15.72 3.27 8.44
C MET A 55 17.10 3.17 7.75
N ARG A 56 17.40 4.05 6.78
CA ARG A 56 18.68 4.08 6.05
C ARG A 56 19.66 5.13 6.54
N GLY A 57 19.19 6.16 7.25
CA GLY A 57 20.00 7.18 7.93
C GLY A 57 20.31 6.76 9.35
#